data_AF-A0A288GUE3-F1
#
_entry.id   AF-A0A288GUE3-F1
#
_cell.length_a   1.000
_cell.length_b   1.000
_cell.length_c   1.000
_cell.angle_alpha   90.00
_cell.angle_beta   90.00
_cell.angle_gamma   90.00
#
_symmetry.space_group_name_H-M   'P 1'
#
loop_
_entity.id
_entity.type
_entity.pdbx_description
1 polymer ?
#
loop_
_entity_poly.entity_id
_entity_poly.type
_entity_poly.pdbx_seq_one_letter_code
_entity_poly.pdbx_strand_id
1 'polypeptide(L)'
;MSNIFCLGSLKGSHLIINQEKYAALLQQHPHTQDGYIHIVGAILTDETGRIYMHHNAKLNEFLVPGGKVEIGESFEEALVRECKEELNIDIEDMTHLSSVKYIAGGVRRCFHMFQVHTYTGIPINNEKKYDQYRAKKVFSDNTFGFGIRIDGTITEDEQDIMHTFLDLYHIWVVAPHIEKSILLEGTYLPYDESLIDRSKHYYLWFDEEKRQYIVQLHG
;
A
#
# COMPACT_ATOMS: atom_id res chain seq x y z
N MET A 1 6.51 13.03 19.13
CA MET A 1 6.79 12.59 17.75
C MET A 1 5.44 12.48 17.08
N SER A 2 5.20 13.28 16.05
CA SER A 2 3.95 13.34 15.32
C SER A 2 3.80 12.07 14.47
N ASN A 3 2.70 11.34 14.63
CA ASN A 3 2.37 10.19 13.79
C ASN A 3 1.78 10.72 12.48
N ILE A 4 2.59 10.78 11.42
CA ILE A 4 2.15 11.33 10.13
C ILE A 4 1.94 10.19 9.15
N PHE A 5 0.72 10.10 8.61
CA PHE A 5 0.31 9.05 7.68
C PHE A 5 0.24 9.63 6.27
N CYS A 6 0.86 8.99 5.27
CA CYS A 6 0.61 9.30 3.85
C CYS A 6 -0.83 8.92 3.50
N LEU A 7 -1.51 9.57 2.56
CA LEU A 7 -2.95 9.48 2.30
C LEU A 7 -3.34 9.24 0.81
N GLY A 8 -2.38 9.04 -0.09
CA GLY A 8 -2.63 8.36 -1.37
C GLY A 8 -1.96 8.95 -2.61
N SER A 9 -1.98 8.15 -3.69
CA SER A 9 -1.62 8.49 -5.08
C SER A 9 -2.88 8.83 -5.91
N LEU A 10 -2.77 9.72 -6.90
CA LEU A 10 -3.90 10.47 -7.47
C LEU A 10 -3.78 10.67 -9.00
N LYS A 11 -4.46 9.83 -9.82
CA LYS A 11 -5.11 10.20 -11.10
C LYS A 11 -5.98 9.07 -11.67
N GLY A 12 -7.18 9.42 -12.17
CA GLY A 12 -7.79 8.75 -13.32
C GLY A 12 -8.78 7.60 -13.11
N SER A 13 -9.63 7.64 -12.07
CA SER A 13 -10.87 6.84 -11.82
C SER A 13 -10.98 6.30 -10.38
N HIS A 14 -9.91 6.39 -9.59
CA HIS A 14 -9.81 5.74 -8.27
C HIS A 14 -10.11 6.61 -7.04
N LEU A 15 -10.54 7.87 -7.21
CA LEU A 15 -11.00 8.71 -6.07
C LEU A 15 -12.49 8.58 -5.76
N ILE A 16 -13.25 7.88 -6.61
CA ILE A 16 -14.69 7.77 -6.42
C ILE A 16 -14.91 6.74 -5.34
N ILE A 17 -15.21 7.21 -4.12
CA ILE A 17 -15.67 6.35 -3.05
C ILE A 17 -16.99 5.73 -3.50
N ASN A 18 -17.01 4.39 -3.56
CA ASN A 18 -18.27 3.67 -3.71
C ASN A 18 -18.94 3.69 -2.33
N GLN A 19 -19.89 4.59 -2.15
CA GLN A 19 -20.50 4.87 -0.85
C GLN A 19 -21.13 3.63 -0.22
N GLU A 20 -21.85 2.82 -1.00
CA GLU A 20 -22.49 1.60 -0.51
C GLU A 20 -21.46 0.56 -0.07
N LYS A 21 -20.49 0.26 -0.93
CA LYS A 21 -19.40 -0.68 -0.62
C LYS A 21 -18.60 -0.24 0.60
N TYR A 22 -18.26 1.04 0.67
CA TYR A 22 -17.46 1.60 1.74
C TYR A 22 -18.22 1.61 3.08
N ALA A 23 -19.49 2.01 3.08
CA ALA A 23 -20.34 1.96 4.27
C ALA A 23 -20.49 0.55 4.82
N ALA A 24 -20.61 -0.47 3.96
CA ALA A 24 -20.65 -1.86 4.38
C ALA A 24 -19.34 -2.29 5.04
N LEU A 25 -18.19 -1.90 4.48
CA LEU A 25 -16.88 -2.23 5.05
C LEU A 25 -16.63 -1.57 6.41
N LEU A 26 -17.08 -0.34 6.62
CA LEU A 26 -16.96 0.35 7.91
C LEU A 26 -17.70 -0.38 9.05
N GLN A 27 -18.73 -1.16 8.74
CA GLN A 27 -19.46 -1.95 9.73
C GLN A 27 -18.77 -3.28 10.06
N GLN A 28 -17.90 -3.76 9.18
CA GLN A 28 -17.34 -5.12 9.23
C GLN A 28 -15.86 -5.14 9.62
N HIS A 29 -15.16 -4.02 9.50
CA HIS A 29 -13.72 -3.96 9.71
C HIS A 29 -13.33 -2.78 10.61
N PRO A 30 -12.30 -2.92 11.44
CA PRO A 30 -11.71 -1.82 12.16
C PRO A 30 -11.19 -0.76 11.18
N HIS A 31 -11.30 0.49 11.60
CA HIS A 31 -10.90 1.63 10.80
C HIS A 31 -10.38 2.75 11.69
N THR A 32 -9.56 3.63 11.10
CA THR A 32 -9.09 4.83 11.77
C THR A 32 -10.25 5.79 12.08
N GLN A 33 -10.03 6.76 12.97
CA GLN A 33 -11.06 7.75 13.32
C GLN A 33 -11.57 8.54 12.10
N ASP A 34 -10.73 8.77 11.11
CA ASP A 34 -11.06 9.42 9.82
C ASP A 34 -11.57 8.45 8.74
N GLY A 35 -11.82 7.18 9.11
CA GLY A 35 -12.57 6.20 8.31
C GLY A 35 -11.73 5.29 7.41
N TYR A 36 -10.41 5.23 7.53
CA TYR A 36 -9.61 4.36 6.68
C TYR A 36 -9.64 2.92 7.19
N ILE A 37 -10.11 1.98 6.37
CA ILE A 37 -10.15 0.56 6.71
C ILE A 37 -8.72 0.04 6.85
N HIS A 38 -8.40 -0.63 7.97
CA HIS A 38 -7.08 -1.20 8.17
C HIS A 38 -6.85 -2.41 7.26
N ILE A 39 -5.73 -2.38 6.53
CA ILE A 39 -5.23 -3.51 5.75
C ILE A 39 -3.75 -3.74 6.08
N VAL A 40 -3.31 -4.98 6.03
CA VAL A 40 -1.93 -5.40 6.34
C VAL A 40 -1.30 -6.04 5.10
N GLY A 41 0.02 -5.93 4.95
CA GLY A 41 0.75 -6.58 3.87
C GLY A 41 2.14 -7.04 4.27
N ALA A 42 2.51 -8.24 3.81
CA ALA A 42 3.77 -8.89 4.12
C ALA A 42 4.81 -8.65 3.02
N ILE A 43 5.88 -7.94 3.37
CA ILE A 43 7.06 -7.81 2.52
C ILE A 43 7.92 -9.06 2.75
N LEU A 44 7.63 -10.10 1.98
CA LEU A 44 8.38 -11.36 1.96
C LEU A 44 9.41 -11.31 0.85
N THR A 45 10.68 -11.51 1.19
CA THR A 45 11.78 -11.57 0.21
C THR A 45 12.38 -12.97 0.10
N ASP A 46 12.70 -13.39 -1.12
CA ASP A 46 13.56 -14.55 -1.36
C ASP A 46 15.05 -14.23 -1.13
N GLU A 47 15.90 -15.26 -1.17
CA GLU A 47 17.35 -15.16 -0.98
C GLU A 47 18.06 -14.28 -2.02
N THR A 48 17.38 -13.96 -3.13
CA THR A 48 17.89 -13.09 -4.20
C THR A 48 17.37 -11.65 -4.10
N GLY A 49 16.61 -11.35 -3.03
CA GLY A 49 16.02 -10.05 -2.74
C GLY A 49 14.80 -9.71 -3.60
N ARG A 50 14.09 -10.71 -4.14
CA ARG A 50 12.81 -10.48 -4.85
C ARG A 50 11.66 -10.54 -3.86
N ILE A 51 10.68 -9.65 -4.03
CA ILE A 51 9.48 -9.60 -3.19
C ILE A 51 8.42 -10.53 -3.78
N TYR A 52 7.78 -11.34 -2.94
CA TYR A 52 6.62 -12.16 -3.33
C TYR A 52 5.41 -11.28 -3.60
N MET A 53 4.72 -11.54 -4.71
CA MET A 53 3.55 -10.78 -5.15
C MET A 53 2.41 -11.72 -5.55
N HIS A 54 1.19 -11.34 -5.22
CA HIS A 54 -0.03 -11.81 -5.85
C HIS A 54 -0.38 -10.95 -7.05
N HIS A 55 -0.90 -11.57 -8.11
CA HIS A 55 -1.46 -10.86 -9.26
C HIS A 55 -2.94 -11.16 -9.41
N ASN A 56 -3.75 -10.11 -9.35
CA ASN A 56 -5.15 -10.19 -9.71
C ASN A 56 -5.33 -9.95 -11.21
N ALA A 57 -5.38 -11.03 -12.00
CA ALA A 57 -5.50 -10.93 -13.45
C ALA A 57 -6.74 -10.14 -13.93
N LYS A 58 -7.84 -10.12 -13.14
CA LYS A 58 -9.07 -9.38 -13.51
C LYS A 58 -8.92 -7.87 -13.38
N LEU A 59 -8.17 -7.42 -12.36
CA LEU A 59 -7.95 -6.00 -12.10
C LEU A 59 -6.60 -5.51 -12.66
N ASN A 60 -5.75 -6.45 -13.08
CA ASN A 60 -4.36 -6.21 -13.42
C ASN A 60 -3.61 -5.48 -12.30
N GLU A 61 -3.71 -6.01 -11.08
CA GLU A 61 -3.09 -5.44 -9.88
C GLU A 61 -2.11 -6.45 -9.29
N PHE A 62 -0.89 -6.00 -8.96
CA PHE A 62 0.08 -6.74 -8.18
C PHE A 62 0.11 -6.22 -6.75
N LEU A 63 -0.10 -7.15 -5.82
CA LEU A 63 -0.26 -6.87 -4.39
C LEU A 63 0.72 -7.73 -3.60
N VAL A 64 1.21 -7.23 -2.47
CA VAL A 64 1.86 -8.12 -1.51
C VAL A 64 0.80 -8.99 -0.82
N PRO A 65 1.15 -10.21 -0.35
CA PRO A 65 0.24 -11.04 0.44
C PRO A 65 -0.25 -10.31 1.69
N GLY A 66 -1.52 -10.51 2.04
CA GLY A 66 -2.17 -9.79 3.13
C GLY A 66 -3.61 -9.41 2.81
N GLY A 67 -4.27 -8.77 3.77
CA GLY A 67 -5.69 -8.50 3.65
C GLY A 67 -6.22 -7.51 4.66
N LYS A 68 -7.54 -7.55 4.87
CA LYS A 68 -8.21 -6.63 5.79
C LYS A 68 -8.06 -7.17 7.20
N VAL A 69 -7.84 -6.27 8.14
CA VAL A 69 -7.87 -6.60 9.56
C VAL A 69 -9.32 -6.93 9.94
N GLU A 70 -9.54 -7.94 10.77
CA GLU A 70 -10.87 -8.26 11.30
C GLU A 70 -11.10 -7.62 12.68
N ILE A 71 -12.37 -7.55 13.09
CA ILE A 71 -12.73 -6.95 14.38
C ILE A 71 -12.14 -7.80 15.51
N GLY A 72 -11.31 -7.17 16.34
CA GLY A 72 -10.70 -7.81 17.51
C GLY A 72 -9.29 -8.35 17.26
N GLU A 73 -8.78 -8.29 16.02
CA GLU A 73 -7.40 -8.67 15.70
C GLU A 73 -6.43 -7.48 15.87
N SER A 74 -5.20 -7.77 16.32
CA SER A 74 -4.05 -6.89 16.10
C SER A 74 -3.62 -6.92 14.63
N PHE A 75 -2.75 -5.98 14.22
CA PHE A 75 -2.23 -5.97 12.85
C PHE A 75 -1.32 -7.17 12.58
N GLU A 76 -0.53 -7.57 13.57
CA GLU A 76 0.33 -8.76 13.52
C GLU A 76 -0.52 -10.03 13.43
N GLU A 77 -1.58 -10.16 14.24
CA GLU A 77 -2.50 -11.30 14.22
C GLU A 77 -3.17 -11.43 12.84
N ALA A 78 -3.68 -10.32 12.30
CA ALA A 78 -4.25 -10.29 10.96
C ALA A 78 -3.23 -10.71 9.90
N LEU A 79 -1.98 -10.23 9.98
CA LEU A 79 -0.95 -10.59 8.99
C LEU A 79 -0.57 -12.07 9.05
N VAL A 80 -0.47 -12.63 10.27
CA VAL A 80 -0.22 -14.07 10.48
C VAL A 80 -1.35 -14.89 9.87
N ARG A 81 -2.61 -14.53 10.14
CA ARG A 81 -3.78 -15.21 9.57
C ARG A 81 -3.77 -15.16 8.04
N GLU A 82 -3.64 -13.96 7.46
CA GLU A 82 -3.66 -13.77 6.02
C GLU A 82 -2.52 -14.56 5.35
N CYS A 83 -1.29 -14.49 5.85
CA CYS A 83 -0.18 -15.26 5.26
C CYS A 83 -0.36 -16.77 5.42
N LYS A 84 -1.02 -17.22 6.49
CA LYS A 84 -1.39 -18.63 6.65
C LYS A 84 -2.42 -19.07 5.61
N GLU A 85 -3.46 -18.28 5.41
CA GLU A 85 -4.55 -18.55 4.47
C GLU A 85 -4.08 -18.49 3.02
N GLU A 86 -3.31 -17.45 2.69
CA GLU A 86 -2.89 -17.11 1.35
C GLU A 86 -1.66 -17.89 0.86
N LEU A 87 -0.72 -18.21 1.76
CA LEU A 87 0.58 -18.79 1.40
C LEU A 87 0.94 -20.08 2.16
N ASN A 88 0.13 -20.48 3.14
CA ASN A 88 0.40 -21.61 4.03
C ASN A 88 1.76 -21.51 4.76
N ILE A 89 2.15 -20.31 5.17
CA ILE A 89 3.35 -20.05 5.97
C ILE A 89 2.96 -19.60 7.38
N ASP A 90 3.85 -19.87 8.35
CA ASP A 90 3.72 -19.38 9.72
C ASP A 90 4.82 -18.35 9.98
N ILE A 91 4.44 -17.08 10.16
CA ILE A 91 5.40 -16.00 10.45
C ILE A 91 5.89 -16.13 11.90
N GLU A 92 7.20 -16.07 12.08
CA GLU A 92 7.84 -16.15 13.41
C GLU A 92 8.35 -14.79 13.89
N ASP A 93 8.85 -13.96 12.97
CA ASP A 93 9.36 -12.63 13.27
C ASP A 93 9.05 -11.64 12.14
N MET A 94 8.61 -10.45 12.54
CA MET A 94 8.26 -9.35 11.63
C MET A 94 8.47 -8.00 12.30
N THR A 95 8.56 -6.95 11.50
CA THR A 95 8.59 -5.57 12.00
C THR A 95 7.64 -4.71 11.19
N HIS A 96 6.82 -3.91 11.87
CA HIS A 96 6.04 -2.86 11.24
C HIS A 96 6.99 -1.84 10.62
N LEU A 97 6.94 -1.70 9.29
CA LEU A 97 7.81 -0.80 8.55
C LEU A 97 7.19 0.61 8.49
N SER A 98 5.94 0.68 8.07
CA SER A 98 5.25 1.96 7.85
C SER A 98 3.75 1.76 7.63
N SER A 99 2.99 2.86 7.70
CA SER A 99 1.57 2.91 7.40
C SER A 99 1.24 4.02 6.40
N VAL A 100 0.56 3.64 5.32
CA VAL A 100 0.14 4.56 4.25
C VAL A 100 -1.36 4.43 4.04
N LYS A 101 -2.08 5.51 4.28
CA LYS A 101 -3.46 5.68 3.83
C LYS A 101 -3.50 5.96 2.32
N TYR A 102 -4.50 5.45 1.62
CA TYR A 102 -4.78 5.74 0.22
C TYR A 102 -6.22 5.38 -0.14
N ILE A 103 -6.63 5.70 -1.36
CA ILE A 103 -7.94 5.29 -1.90
C ILE A 103 -7.70 4.35 -3.08
N ALA A 104 -8.26 3.13 -3.00
CA ALA A 104 -8.21 2.16 -4.09
C ALA A 104 -9.49 1.32 -4.14
N GLY A 105 -9.96 1.04 -5.36
CA GLY A 105 -11.20 0.30 -5.60
C GLY A 105 -12.43 0.94 -4.94
N GLY A 106 -12.44 2.27 -4.82
CA GLY A 106 -13.51 3.07 -4.21
C GLY A 106 -13.61 2.97 -2.69
N VAL A 107 -12.51 2.62 -2.00
CA VAL A 107 -12.46 2.43 -0.55
C VAL A 107 -11.25 3.18 0.02
N ARG A 108 -11.44 3.84 1.16
CA ARG A 108 -10.36 4.42 1.97
C ARG A 108 -9.65 3.33 2.77
N ARG A 109 -8.33 3.19 2.60
CA ARG A 109 -7.52 2.10 3.15
C ARG A 109 -6.32 2.64 3.89
N CYS A 110 -6.03 2.13 5.09
CA CYS A 110 -4.80 2.37 5.83
C CYS A 110 -3.94 1.10 5.74
N PHE A 111 -2.86 1.15 4.99
CA PHE A 111 -2.00 0.00 4.70
C PHE A 111 -0.79 -0.06 5.60
N HIS A 112 -0.78 -1.06 6.45
CA HIS A 112 0.28 -1.38 7.39
C HIS A 112 1.22 -2.40 6.74
N MET A 113 2.41 -1.94 6.37
CA MET A 113 3.43 -2.77 5.74
C MET A 113 4.32 -3.38 6.83
N PHE A 114 4.52 -4.69 6.75
CA PHE A 114 5.40 -5.41 7.65
C PHE A 114 6.53 -6.06 6.87
N GLN A 115 7.77 -5.82 7.30
CA GLN A 115 8.90 -6.60 6.86
C GLN A 115 8.88 -7.93 7.62
N VAL A 116 8.76 -9.04 6.90
CA VAL A 116 8.87 -10.37 7.51
C VAL A 116 10.35 -10.77 7.50
N HIS A 117 10.86 -11.18 8.65
CA HIS A 117 12.26 -11.58 8.83
C HIS A 117 12.42 -13.09 8.82
N THR A 118 11.55 -13.80 9.53
CA THR A 118 11.56 -15.27 9.59
C THR A 118 10.14 -15.85 9.57
N TYR A 119 10.02 -17.02 8.93
CA TYR A 119 8.79 -17.78 8.81
C TYR A 119 9.11 -19.25 8.51
N THR A 120 8.15 -20.14 8.74
CA THR A 120 8.23 -21.55 8.33
C THR A 120 7.26 -21.86 7.19
N GLY A 121 7.55 -22.91 6.43
CA GLY A 121 6.80 -23.30 5.23
C GLY A 121 7.44 -22.82 3.93
N ILE A 122 6.79 -23.12 2.81
CA ILE A 122 7.19 -22.68 1.47
C ILE A 122 6.07 -21.76 0.96
N PRO A 123 6.34 -20.47 0.68
CA PRO A 123 5.33 -19.55 0.20
C PRO A 123 4.79 -20.01 -1.16
N ILE A 124 3.59 -20.59 -1.15
CA ILE A 124 2.89 -21.04 -2.35
C ILE A 124 1.48 -20.49 -2.25
N ASN A 125 1.06 -19.75 -3.28
CA ASN A 125 -0.28 -19.20 -3.34
C ASN A 125 -1.33 -20.32 -3.19
N ASN A 126 -2.22 -20.13 -2.23
CA ASN A 126 -3.31 -21.01 -1.88
C ASN A 126 -4.68 -20.41 -2.28
N GLU A 127 -4.69 -19.21 -2.87
CA GLU A 127 -5.90 -18.54 -3.33
C GLU A 127 -6.07 -18.60 -4.86
N LYS A 128 -7.22 -19.13 -5.30
CA LYS A 128 -7.52 -19.31 -6.73
C LYS A 128 -7.69 -18.01 -7.53
N LYS A 129 -7.87 -16.87 -6.86
CA LYS A 129 -8.10 -15.57 -7.52
C LYS A 129 -6.78 -14.87 -7.91
N TYR A 130 -5.65 -15.37 -7.43
CA TYR A 130 -4.35 -14.77 -7.68
C TYR A 130 -3.41 -15.74 -8.39
N ASP A 131 -2.55 -15.17 -9.22
CA ASP A 131 -1.32 -15.82 -9.66
C ASP A 131 -0.16 -15.37 -8.78
N GLN A 132 0.88 -16.20 -8.65
CA GLN A 132 2.03 -15.89 -7.78
C GLN A 132 3.24 -15.49 -8.60
N TYR A 133 3.84 -14.36 -8.22
CA TYR A 133 5.00 -13.79 -8.88
C TYR A 133 6.07 -13.34 -7.88
N ARG A 134 7.24 -12.97 -8.43
CA ARG A 134 8.33 -12.36 -7.68
C ARG A 134 8.82 -11.10 -8.41
N ALA A 135 8.80 -9.98 -7.71
CA ALA A 135 9.20 -8.69 -8.26
C ALA A 135 10.59 -8.27 -7.75
N LYS A 136 11.36 -7.60 -8.60
CA LYS A 136 12.66 -7.00 -8.22
C LYS A 136 12.77 -5.60 -8.77
N LYS A 137 13.24 -4.69 -7.91
CA LYS A 137 13.64 -3.34 -8.32
C LYS A 137 14.83 -3.43 -9.28
N VAL A 138 14.73 -2.79 -10.43
CA VAL A 138 15.83 -2.63 -11.40
C VAL A 138 16.07 -1.15 -11.68
N PHE A 139 17.27 -0.79 -12.12
CA PHE A 139 17.56 0.58 -12.53
C PHE A 139 16.69 0.98 -13.74
N SER A 140 16.26 2.23 -13.78
CA SER A 140 15.61 2.88 -14.92
C SER A 140 15.92 4.37 -14.90
N ASP A 141 15.91 5.02 -16.06
CA ASP A 141 16.11 6.46 -16.22
C ASP A 141 14.82 7.28 -16.01
N ASN A 142 13.72 6.64 -15.60
CA ASN A 142 12.47 7.33 -15.27
C ASN A 142 12.58 8.20 -14.01
N THR A 143 11.54 8.99 -13.71
CA THR A 143 11.56 9.95 -12.58
C THR A 143 11.69 9.28 -11.22
N PHE A 144 11.28 8.01 -11.09
CA PHE A 144 11.46 7.23 -9.88
C PHE A 144 12.87 6.64 -9.74
N GLY A 145 13.66 6.62 -10.81
CA GLY A 145 14.97 5.99 -10.87
C GLY A 145 14.94 4.45 -10.82
N PHE A 146 13.79 3.84 -11.12
CA PHE A 146 13.66 2.39 -11.13
C PHE A 146 12.54 1.87 -12.03
N GLY A 147 12.76 0.67 -12.56
CA GLY A 147 11.74 -0.20 -13.13
C GLY A 147 11.46 -1.41 -12.23
N ILE A 148 10.46 -2.18 -12.61
CA ILE A 148 10.05 -3.40 -11.90
C ILE A 148 10.24 -4.59 -12.83
N ARG A 149 11.12 -5.51 -12.44
CA ARG A 149 11.24 -6.81 -13.09
C ARG A 149 10.28 -7.80 -12.46
N ILE A 150 9.40 -8.39 -13.25
CA ILE A 150 8.49 -9.45 -12.84
C ILE A 150 8.42 -10.53 -13.92
N ASP A 151 8.64 -11.77 -13.53
CA ASP A 151 8.64 -12.94 -14.42
C ASP A 151 9.46 -12.80 -15.72
N GLY A 152 10.61 -12.10 -15.64
CA GLY A 152 11.47 -11.85 -16.80
C GLY A 152 11.06 -10.66 -17.67
N THR A 153 9.87 -10.10 -17.48
CA THR A 153 9.46 -8.81 -18.06
C THR A 153 9.92 -7.66 -17.16
N ILE A 154 10.17 -6.49 -17.75
CA ILE A 154 10.45 -5.25 -17.03
C ILE A 154 9.40 -4.23 -17.43
N THR A 155 8.78 -3.58 -16.45
CA THR A 155 8.05 -2.33 -16.68
C THR A 155 8.86 -1.16 -16.15
N GLU A 156 8.97 -0.11 -16.96
CA GLU A 156 9.58 1.18 -16.61
C GLU A 156 8.55 2.31 -16.69
N ASP A 157 7.31 1.97 -17.09
CA ASP A 157 6.22 2.92 -17.20
C ASP A 157 5.75 3.34 -15.80
N GLU A 158 5.80 4.63 -15.54
CA GLU A 158 5.52 5.19 -14.22
C GLU A 158 4.05 5.00 -13.83
N GLN A 159 3.13 4.99 -14.80
CA GLN A 159 1.71 4.75 -14.53
C GLN A 159 1.50 3.29 -14.13
N ASP A 160 2.13 2.35 -14.81
CA ASP A 160 2.11 0.94 -14.39
C ASP A 160 2.70 0.78 -12.99
N ILE A 161 3.84 1.40 -12.70
CA ILE A 161 4.47 1.34 -11.38
C ILE A 161 3.53 1.87 -10.29
N MET A 162 2.84 2.99 -10.54
CA MET A 162 1.93 3.60 -9.57
C MET A 162 0.58 2.89 -9.44
N HIS A 163 0.10 2.21 -10.49
CA HIS A 163 -1.28 1.67 -10.52
C HIS A 163 -1.31 0.15 -10.47
N THR A 164 -0.54 -0.49 -11.36
CA THR A 164 -0.44 -1.94 -11.43
C THR A 164 0.41 -2.48 -10.27
N PHE A 165 1.42 -1.72 -9.80
CA PHE A 165 2.34 -2.12 -8.73
C PHE A 165 2.27 -1.19 -7.50
N LEU A 166 1.09 -0.69 -7.17
CA LEU A 166 0.87 0.32 -6.13
C LEU A 166 1.52 -0.03 -4.78
N ASP A 167 1.48 -1.30 -4.37
CA ASP A 167 2.13 -1.72 -3.11
C ASP A 167 3.66 -1.55 -3.17
N LEU A 168 4.30 -1.93 -4.27
CA LEU A 168 5.75 -1.74 -4.45
C LEU A 168 6.11 -0.25 -4.54
N TYR A 169 5.27 0.55 -5.17
CA TYR A 169 5.41 2.00 -5.17
C TYR A 169 5.35 2.56 -3.74
N HIS A 170 4.39 2.12 -2.92
CA HIS A 170 4.34 2.53 -1.51
C HIS A 170 5.58 2.08 -0.73
N ILE A 171 6.05 0.84 -0.93
CA ILE A 171 7.21 0.28 -0.24
C ILE A 171 8.51 1.00 -0.61
N TRP A 172 8.73 1.32 -1.89
CA TRP A 172 10.02 1.83 -2.37
C TRP A 172 10.07 3.35 -2.52
N VAL A 173 8.92 4.02 -2.64
CA VAL A 173 8.84 5.47 -2.82
C VAL A 173 8.21 6.10 -1.60
N VAL A 174 6.97 5.73 -1.24
CA VAL A 174 6.26 6.48 -0.21
C VAL A 174 6.85 6.27 1.18
N ALA A 175 6.92 5.03 1.67
CA ALA A 175 7.37 4.68 3.01
C ALA A 175 8.76 5.27 3.37
N PRO A 176 9.80 5.16 2.51
CA PRO A 176 11.11 5.74 2.80
C PRO A 176 11.15 7.27 2.81
N HIS A 177 10.18 7.94 2.19
CA HIS A 177 10.16 9.40 2.03
C HIS A 177 9.23 10.10 3.02
N ILE A 178 8.36 9.36 3.74
CA ILE A 178 7.47 9.87 4.81
C ILE A 178 8.23 10.78 5.77
N GLU A 179 9.31 10.31 6.37
CA GLU A 179 10.00 11.10 7.39
C GLU A 179 10.74 12.33 6.82
N LYS A 180 11.25 12.23 5.58
CA LYS A 180 12.11 13.28 5.01
C LYS A 180 11.33 14.44 4.39
N SER A 181 10.20 14.19 3.74
CA SER A 181 9.50 15.21 2.95
C SER A 181 8.50 16.03 3.76
N ILE A 182 7.89 15.43 4.78
CA ILE A 182 6.92 16.09 5.66
C ILE A 182 7.57 17.16 6.55
N LEU A 183 8.82 16.94 6.95
CA LEU A 183 9.56 17.87 7.80
C LEU A 183 10.01 19.15 7.08
N LEU A 184 9.93 19.21 5.74
CA LEU A 184 10.59 20.28 4.98
C LEU A 184 9.64 21.27 4.29
N GLU A 185 8.56 20.87 3.61
CA GLU A 185 7.89 21.80 2.65
C GLU A 185 6.37 21.60 2.41
N GLY A 186 5.66 20.95 3.32
CA GLY A 186 4.22 20.70 3.14
C GLY A 186 3.34 21.95 3.29
N THR A 187 2.43 22.21 2.36
CA THR A 187 1.39 23.25 2.53
C THR A 187 0.14 22.62 3.15
N TYR A 188 -0.39 23.23 4.21
CA TYR A 188 -1.65 22.82 4.82
C TYR A 188 -2.81 23.26 3.92
N LEU A 189 -3.62 22.31 3.45
CA LEU A 189 -4.83 22.61 2.71
C LEU A 189 -6.04 22.09 3.48
N PRO A 190 -7.12 22.88 3.61
CA PRO A 190 -8.41 22.32 3.95
C PRO A 190 -8.81 21.30 2.86
N TYR A 191 -9.31 20.13 3.27
CA TYR A 191 -9.73 19.09 2.32
C TYR A 191 -10.88 19.61 1.45
N ASP A 192 -10.58 19.95 0.19
CA ASP A 192 -11.55 20.31 -0.84
C ASP A 192 -11.19 19.57 -2.13
N GLU A 193 -11.99 18.56 -2.46
CA GLU A 193 -11.80 17.73 -3.67
C GLU A 193 -11.85 18.54 -4.97
N SER A 194 -12.46 19.73 -4.97
CA SER A 194 -12.54 20.60 -6.15
C SER A 194 -11.20 21.26 -6.51
N LEU A 195 -10.26 21.32 -5.56
CA LEU A 195 -8.93 21.89 -5.75
C LEU A 195 -7.90 20.89 -6.28
N ILE A 196 -8.27 19.61 -6.39
CA ILE A 196 -7.38 18.56 -6.87
C ILE A 196 -7.35 18.58 -8.40
N ASP A 197 -6.30 19.13 -8.98
CA ASP A 197 -5.97 18.95 -10.39
C ASP A 197 -5.61 17.48 -10.62
N ARG A 198 -6.59 16.74 -11.15
CA ARG A 198 -6.51 15.31 -11.43
C ARG A 198 -5.38 14.96 -12.39
N SER A 199 -4.65 15.91 -12.98
CA SER A 199 -3.51 15.65 -13.83
C SER A 199 -2.19 15.42 -13.10
N LYS A 200 -2.13 15.75 -11.80
CA LYS A 200 -0.92 15.77 -10.98
C LYS A 200 -0.97 14.75 -9.87
N HIS A 201 0.21 14.40 -9.38
CA HIS A 201 0.37 13.53 -8.23
C HIS A 201 0.40 14.36 -6.94
N TYR A 202 -0.38 13.95 -5.94
CA TYR A 202 -0.41 14.59 -4.63
C TYR A 202 -0.06 13.56 -3.59
N TYR A 203 0.83 13.90 -2.67
CA TYR A 203 0.94 13.21 -1.40
C TYR A 203 0.09 14.00 -0.41
N LEU A 204 -1.06 13.44 -0.08
CA LEU A 204 -1.85 13.93 1.03
C LEU A 204 -1.27 13.28 2.29
N TRP A 205 -1.10 14.03 3.37
CA TRP A 205 -0.69 13.50 4.66
C TRP A 205 -1.66 14.00 5.71
N PHE A 206 -1.96 13.22 6.73
CA PHE A 206 -2.76 13.72 7.86
C PHE A 206 -1.87 13.93 9.08
N ASP A 207 -1.79 15.17 9.55
CA ASP A 207 -1.20 15.52 10.83
C ASP A 207 -2.28 15.30 11.92
N GLU A 208 -2.09 14.26 12.72
CA GLU A 208 -3.03 13.87 13.79
C GLU A 208 -3.13 14.93 14.89
N GLU A 209 -2.02 15.60 15.23
CA GLU A 209 -1.97 16.62 16.28
C GLU A 209 -2.73 17.88 15.86
N LYS A 210 -2.55 18.31 14.61
CA LYS A 210 -3.22 19.49 14.05
C LYS A 210 -4.61 19.20 13.50
N ARG A 211 -4.94 17.92 13.31
CA ARG A 211 -6.14 17.44 12.61
C ARG A 211 -6.28 18.09 11.22
N GLN A 212 -5.16 18.24 10.52
CA GLN A 212 -5.10 18.90 9.22
C GLN A 212 -4.38 18.04 8.19
N TYR A 213 -4.70 18.28 6.92
CA TYR A 213 -4.01 17.63 5.82
C TYR A 213 -2.84 18.48 5.32
N ILE A 214 -1.73 17.82 5.04
CA ILE A 214 -0.57 18.36 4.35
C ILE A 214 -0.62 17.84 2.92
N VAL A 215 -0.53 18.73 1.94
CA VAL A 215 -0.44 18.33 0.54
C VAL A 215 0.93 18.68 0.02
N GLN A 216 1.64 17.68 -0.50
CA GLN A 216 2.86 17.89 -1.28
C GLN A 216 2.58 17.53 -2.73
N LEU A 217 2.77 18.52 -3.61
CA LEU A 217 2.75 18.32 -5.06
C LEU A 217 4.02 17.56 -5.45
N HIS A 218 3.88 16.47 -6.20
CA HIS A 218 5.02 15.98 -6.98
C HIS A 218 5.03 16.74 -8.30
N GLY A 219 6.12 17.48 -8.54
CA GLY A 219 6.37 18.22 -9.79
C GLY A 219 6.88 17.31 -10.89
#